data_AF-A0A398B769-F1
#
_entry.id   AF-A0A398B769-F1
#
_cell.length_a   1.000
_cell.length_b   1.000
_cell.length_c   1.000
_cell.angle_alpha   90.00
_cell.angle_beta   90.00
_cell.angle_gamma   90.00
#
_symmetry.space_group_name_H-M   'P 1'
#
loop_
_entity.id
_entity.type
_entity.pdbx_description
1 polymer ?
#
loop_
_entity_poly.entity_id
_entity_poly.type
_entity_poly.pdbx_seq_one_letter_code
_entity_poly.pdbx_strand_id
1 'polypeptide(L)'
;MKKPLIGLVGVLLAGGVIGLSALAYDANTKENAEEANVESKTDDANSQSNLESEPPAPPTERTVDTGGEYPWNFLGVKAQKDAVYSGGQVYLMSDAPALEEQALGYLNNPVGDPENIVENYVAFGDQLALLVADLQDFYPDDKDYFLAISQAADALKSNNPDVAKDKIEEAKLLR
;
A
#
# COMPACT_ATOMS: atom_id res chain seq x y z
N MET A 1 11.12 18.93 -47.78
CA MET A 1 9.72 19.26 -47.42
C MET A 1 9.68 19.41 -45.90
N LYS A 2 9.70 20.65 -45.38
CA LYS A 2 8.58 21.39 -44.75
C LYS A 2 7.82 20.61 -43.66
N LYS A 3 8.06 20.96 -42.38
CA LYS A 3 7.13 20.82 -41.22
C LYS A 3 6.04 21.91 -41.31
N PRO A 4 4.83 21.79 -40.72
CA PRO A 4 4.54 22.00 -39.27
C PRO A 4 3.52 20.98 -38.69
N LEU A 5 3.42 20.66 -37.38
CA LEU A 5 3.05 21.40 -36.14
C LEU A 5 1.54 21.69 -35.97
N ILE A 6 1.07 21.62 -34.71
CA ILE A 6 -0.28 21.92 -34.13
C ILE A 6 -1.14 20.65 -33.93
N GLY A 7 -1.72 20.30 -32.78
CA GLY A 7 -1.86 20.95 -31.46
C GLY A 7 -3.18 20.50 -30.81
N LEU A 8 -3.24 20.41 -29.47
CA LEU A 8 -4.38 20.49 -28.51
C LEU A 8 -4.00 19.66 -27.25
N VAL A 9 -3.56 20.26 -26.13
CA VAL A 9 -4.30 21.03 -25.12
C VAL A 9 -5.42 20.21 -24.45
N GLY A 10 -5.23 19.93 -23.16
CA GLY A 10 -6.23 19.34 -22.28
C GLY A 10 -5.71 19.23 -20.85
N VAL A 11 -5.50 20.37 -20.18
CA VAL A 11 -5.40 20.45 -18.72
C VAL A 11 -6.80 20.27 -18.15
N LEU A 12 -6.96 19.37 -17.19
CA LEU A 12 -8.06 19.38 -16.23
C LEU A 12 -7.49 19.10 -14.84
N LEU A 13 -7.22 20.18 -14.13
CA LEU A 13 -7.09 20.24 -12.68
C LEU A 13 -8.49 20.42 -12.09
N ALA A 14 -8.89 19.48 -11.23
CA ALA A 14 -9.91 19.59 -10.17
C ALA A 14 -10.13 18.14 -9.70
N GLY A 15 -9.92 17.73 -8.46
CA GLY A 15 -10.20 18.39 -7.20
C GLY A 15 -10.94 17.34 -6.37
N GLY A 16 -10.49 17.06 -5.14
CA GLY A 16 -11.11 16.01 -4.33
C GLY A 16 -10.38 15.77 -3.02
N VAL A 17 -10.40 16.77 -2.14
CA VAL A 17 -10.10 16.62 -0.72
C VAL A 17 -11.17 15.68 -0.15
N ILE A 18 -10.82 14.45 0.21
CA ILE A 18 -11.69 13.61 1.04
C ILE A 18 -11.44 14.05 2.49
N GLY A 19 -12.23 15.03 2.91
CA GLY A 19 -12.31 15.46 4.30
C GLY A 19 -12.97 14.39 5.16
N LEU A 20 -12.33 14.12 6.29
CA LEU A 20 -12.87 13.42 7.46
C LEU A 20 -14.27 13.96 7.79
N SER A 21 -15.29 13.11 7.71
CA SER A 21 -16.59 13.38 8.32
C SER A 21 -16.71 12.53 9.57
N ALA A 22 -16.29 13.10 10.69
CA ALA A 22 -16.73 12.70 12.01
C ALA A 22 -18.22 13.04 12.11
N LEU A 23 -19.09 12.05 11.94
CA LEU A 23 -20.50 12.15 12.33
C LEU A 23 -20.61 11.87 13.83
N ALA A 24 -20.43 12.93 14.61
CA ALA A 24 -20.93 13.00 15.98
C ALA A 24 -22.21 13.84 15.98
N TYR A 25 -23.22 13.28 16.65
CA TYR A 25 -24.44 13.89 17.16
C TYR A 25 -24.34 15.40 17.48
N ASP A 26 -25.33 16.21 17.09
CA ASP A 26 -26.39 16.66 17.99
C ASP A 26 -27.51 17.40 17.25
N ALA A 27 -28.73 17.29 17.76
CA ALA A 27 -29.95 17.90 17.29
C ALA A 27 -30.21 19.25 17.98
N ASN A 28 -30.96 20.13 17.31
CA ASN A 28 -31.46 21.44 17.77
C ASN A 28 -30.42 22.55 17.97
N THR A 29 -30.49 23.61 17.15
CA THR A 29 -31.14 24.88 17.53
C THR A 29 -31.00 25.93 16.41
N LYS A 30 -32.03 26.77 16.33
CA LYS A 30 -32.39 27.82 15.37
C LYS A 30 -31.39 28.98 15.21
N GLU A 31 -31.31 29.48 13.98
CA GLU A 31 -31.45 30.89 13.54
C GLU A 31 -30.96 32.02 14.47
N ASN A 32 -29.89 32.72 14.07
CA ASN A 32 -29.87 34.19 13.94
C ASN A 32 -28.61 34.68 13.22
N ALA A 33 -28.79 35.72 12.42
CA ALA A 33 -27.77 36.46 11.71
C ALA A 33 -27.07 37.46 12.65
N GLU A 34 -25.76 37.67 12.49
CA GLU A 34 -25.16 39.02 12.63
C GLU A 34 -23.73 39.06 12.07
N GLU A 35 -23.47 40.11 11.30
CA GLU A 35 -22.17 40.49 10.76
C GLU A 35 -21.23 40.91 11.89
N ALA A 36 -19.99 40.41 11.87
CA ALA A 36 -18.90 40.99 12.63
C ALA A 36 -17.66 41.10 11.75
N ASN A 37 -17.46 42.30 11.24
CA ASN A 37 -16.23 42.84 10.69
C ASN A 37 -15.09 42.72 11.71
N VAL A 38 -14.06 41.93 11.40
CA VAL A 38 -12.75 42.02 12.06
C VAL A 38 -11.65 41.86 11.01
N GLU A 39 -11.21 43.01 10.52
CA GLU A 39 -9.80 43.42 10.49
C GLU A 39 -8.81 42.43 9.85
N SER A 40 -8.54 42.69 8.58
CA SER A 40 -7.40 42.20 7.82
C SER A 40 -6.08 42.46 8.56
N LYS A 41 -5.52 41.42 9.18
CA LYS A 41 -4.09 41.33 9.48
C LYS A 41 -3.43 40.50 8.40
N THR A 42 -2.70 41.19 7.53
CA THR A 42 -1.53 40.66 6.86
C THR A 42 -0.55 40.16 7.92
N ASP A 43 -0.46 38.84 8.06
CA ASP A 43 0.76 38.19 8.52
C ASP A 43 1.28 37.36 7.34
N ASP A 44 2.26 37.94 6.65
CA ASP A 44 3.28 37.19 5.93
C ASP A 44 3.96 36.24 6.92
N ALA A 45 3.44 35.02 7.01
CA ALA A 45 4.15 33.91 7.61
C ALA A 45 4.38 32.86 6.53
N ASN A 46 5.34 33.21 5.67
CA ASN A 46 6.19 32.27 4.98
C ASN A 46 6.72 31.23 5.99
N SER A 47 6.00 30.13 6.13
CA SER A 47 6.47 28.90 6.73
C SER A 47 5.82 27.76 5.96
N GLN A 48 6.21 27.64 4.68
CA GLN A 48 6.44 26.31 4.12
C GLN A 48 7.56 25.67 4.95
N SER A 49 7.17 25.18 6.12
CA SER A 49 7.90 24.16 6.83
C SER A 49 7.85 22.93 5.92
N ASN A 50 8.80 22.85 5.00
CA ASN A 50 9.14 21.62 4.30
C ASN A 50 9.86 20.74 5.33
N LEU A 51 9.14 20.33 6.37
CA LEU A 51 9.57 19.25 7.24
C LEU A 51 9.39 17.98 6.40
N GLU A 52 10.43 17.67 5.63
CA GLU A 52 10.70 16.31 5.20
C GLU A 52 10.73 15.47 6.48
N SER A 53 9.60 14.82 6.78
CA SER A 53 9.53 13.85 7.86
C SER A 53 10.51 12.76 7.49
N GLU A 54 11.54 12.56 8.31
CA GLU A 54 12.39 11.38 8.17
C GLU A 54 11.50 10.12 8.22
N PRO A 55 11.81 9.10 7.41
CA PRO A 55 11.07 7.86 7.45
C PRO A 55 11.17 7.23 8.85
N PRO A 56 10.13 6.52 9.31
CA PRO A 56 10.19 5.80 10.57
C PRO A 56 11.32 4.76 10.55
N ALA A 57 11.93 4.51 11.70
CA ALA A 57 12.98 3.51 11.82
C ALA A 57 12.45 2.12 11.43
N PRO A 58 13.20 1.33 10.64
CA PRO A 58 12.76 0.00 10.24
C PRO A 58 12.45 -0.93 11.41
N PRO A 59 11.38 -1.75 11.31
CA PRO A 59 11.03 -2.71 12.34
C PRO A 59 12.08 -3.81 12.43
N THR A 60 12.53 -4.12 13.65
CA THR A 60 13.45 -5.23 13.92
C THR A 60 12.75 -6.44 14.52
N GLU A 61 11.53 -6.26 15.02
CA GLU A 61 10.74 -7.28 15.71
C GLU A 61 9.25 -7.11 15.37
N ARG A 62 8.50 -8.21 15.44
CA ARG A 62 7.05 -8.20 15.27
C ARG A 62 6.37 -7.75 16.55
N THR A 63 5.27 -7.03 16.42
CA THR A 63 4.44 -6.63 17.57
C THR A 63 3.25 -7.57 17.77
N VAL A 64 3.04 -8.50 16.84
CA VAL A 64 1.96 -9.49 16.86
C VAL A 64 2.56 -10.88 17.02
N ASP A 65 1.94 -11.72 17.84
CA ASP A 65 2.31 -13.13 17.94
C ASP A 65 1.89 -13.88 16.68
N THR A 66 2.88 -14.22 15.86
CA THR A 66 2.70 -14.93 14.60
C THR A 66 2.73 -16.44 14.76
N GLY A 67 2.97 -16.98 15.96
CA GLY A 67 3.08 -18.41 16.20
C GLY A 67 4.31 -19.10 15.60
N GLY A 68 5.20 -18.35 14.93
CA GLY A 68 6.41 -18.87 14.31
C GLY A 68 7.16 -17.83 13.47
N GLU A 69 8.25 -18.27 12.85
CA GLU A 69 9.15 -17.40 12.06
C GLU A 69 8.46 -16.77 10.85
N TYR A 70 7.61 -17.52 10.15
CA TYR A 70 6.94 -17.11 8.92
C TYR A 70 5.43 -16.94 9.15
N PRO A 71 4.89 -15.69 9.17
CA PRO A 71 3.51 -15.42 9.58
C PRO A 71 2.46 -16.21 8.76
N TRP A 72 2.69 -16.39 7.47
CA TRP A 72 1.77 -17.09 6.55
C TRP A 72 1.63 -18.59 6.81
N ASN A 73 2.52 -19.21 7.58
CA ASN A 73 2.41 -20.62 7.94
C ASN A 73 1.48 -20.86 9.13
N PHE A 74 1.16 -19.82 9.91
CA PHE A 74 0.49 -19.96 11.21
C PHE A 74 -0.70 -19.01 11.38
N LEU A 75 -0.67 -17.85 10.74
CA LEU A 75 -1.77 -16.89 10.70
C LEU A 75 -2.47 -16.95 9.35
N GLY A 76 -3.80 -17.04 9.36
CA GLY A 76 -4.59 -16.87 8.14
C GLY A 76 -4.52 -15.42 7.62
N VAL A 77 -4.66 -15.25 6.31
CA VAL A 77 -4.59 -13.93 5.62
C VAL A 77 -5.46 -12.87 6.29
N LYS A 78 -6.68 -13.24 6.73
CA LYS A 78 -7.57 -12.30 7.44
C LYS A 78 -6.96 -11.77 8.74
N ALA A 79 -6.36 -12.64 9.55
CA ALA A 79 -5.76 -12.24 10.83
C ALA A 79 -4.54 -11.33 10.62
N GLN A 80 -3.72 -11.64 9.62
CA GLN A 80 -2.60 -10.79 9.23
C GLN A 80 -3.07 -9.41 8.77
N LYS A 81 -4.11 -9.37 7.92
CA LYS A 81 -4.73 -8.14 7.44
C LYS A 81 -5.24 -7.27 8.58
N ASP A 82 -6.01 -7.86 9.49
CA ASP A 82 -6.57 -7.15 10.64
C ASP A 82 -5.43 -6.57 11.53
N ALA A 83 -4.34 -7.32 11.71
CA ALA A 83 -3.16 -6.88 12.45
C ALA A 83 -2.44 -5.69 11.77
N VAL A 84 -2.05 -5.82 10.50
CA VAL A 84 -1.34 -4.76 9.75
C VAL A 84 -2.14 -3.46 9.76
N TYR A 85 -3.43 -3.51 9.42
CA TYR A 85 -4.26 -2.30 9.37
C TYR A 85 -4.66 -1.74 10.74
N SER A 86 -4.42 -2.47 11.83
CA SER A 86 -4.51 -1.94 13.19
C SER A 86 -3.22 -1.29 13.69
N GLY A 87 -2.17 -1.25 12.85
CA GLY A 87 -0.85 -0.71 13.19
C GLY A 87 0.08 -1.72 13.86
N GLY A 88 -0.23 -3.02 13.78
CA GLY A 88 0.66 -4.07 14.27
C GLY A 88 1.66 -4.51 13.20
N GLN A 89 2.90 -4.76 13.61
CA GLN A 89 3.95 -5.31 12.76
C GLN A 89 3.81 -6.82 12.67
N VAL A 90 3.51 -7.32 11.47
CA VAL A 90 3.36 -8.76 11.17
C VAL A 90 4.56 -9.29 10.39
N TYR A 91 5.03 -8.53 9.42
CA TYR A 91 6.14 -8.87 8.55
C TYR A 91 7.41 -8.13 8.97
N LEU A 92 8.55 -8.73 8.65
CA LEU A 92 9.85 -8.09 8.68
C LEU A 92 10.46 -8.16 7.29
N MET A 93 11.40 -7.27 6.97
CA MET A 93 12.09 -7.33 5.66
C MET A 93 12.87 -8.64 5.47
N SER A 94 13.26 -9.32 6.55
CA SER A 94 13.85 -10.67 6.51
C SER A 94 12.92 -11.75 5.97
N ASP A 95 11.60 -11.50 5.94
CA ASP A 95 10.60 -12.46 5.46
C ASP A 95 10.45 -12.46 3.94
N ALA A 96 10.76 -11.33 3.32
CA ALA A 96 10.61 -11.12 1.88
C ALA A 96 11.19 -12.26 1.03
N PRO A 97 12.47 -12.70 1.22
CA PRO A 97 13.03 -13.79 0.43
C PRO A 97 12.25 -15.09 0.55
N ALA A 98 11.79 -15.44 1.76
CA ALA A 98 11.08 -16.70 1.98
C ALA A 98 9.67 -16.67 1.38
N LEU A 99 8.98 -15.53 1.46
CA LEU A 99 7.66 -15.35 0.87
C LEU A 99 7.72 -15.37 -0.67
N GLU A 100 8.73 -14.73 -1.27
CA GLU A 100 8.99 -14.74 -2.71
C GLU A 100 9.24 -16.17 -3.22
N GLU A 101 10.14 -16.91 -2.57
CA GLU A 101 10.45 -18.29 -2.93
C GLU A 101 9.25 -19.22 -2.77
N GLN A 102 8.42 -18.99 -1.75
CA GLN A 102 7.18 -19.73 -1.59
C GLN A 102 6.19 -19.44 -2.73
N ALA A 103 5.97 -18.16 -3.07
CA ALA A 103 5.11 -17.78 -4.17
C ALA A 103 5.59 -18.38 -5.51
N LEU A 104 6.90 -18.33 -5.79
CA LEU A 104 7.50 -18.97 -6.96
C LEU A 104 7.34 -20.50 -6.92
N GLY A 105 7.50 -21.13 -5.77
CA GLY A 105 7.30 -22.57 -5.58
C GLY A 105 5.90 -23.00 -6.01
N TYR A 106 4.87 -22.27 -5.55
CA TYR A 106 3.48 -22.51 -5.93
C TYR A 106 3.19 -22.20 -7.40
N LEU A 107 3.78 -21.15 -7.97
CA LEU A 107 3.62 -20.81 -9.39
C LEU A 107 4.25 -21.86 -10.31
N ASN A 108 5.42 -22.38 -9.95
CA ASN A 108 6.14 -23.38 -10.74
C ASN A 108 5.54 -24.79 -10.60
N ASN A 109 5.01 -25.10 -9.41
CA ASN A 109 4.42 -26.40 -9.10
C ASN A 109 3.11 -26.17 -8.36
N PRO A 110 2.01 -25.80 -9.05
CA PRO A 110 0.73 -25.60 -8.40
C PRO A 110 0.29 -26.89 -7.71
N VAL A 111 0.25 -26.86 -6.38
CA VAL A 111 -0.19 -27.96 -5.53
C VAL A 111 -1.67 -27.77 -5.19
N GLY A 112 -2.47 -28.82 -5.38
CA GLY A 112 -3.88 -28.84 -4.99
C GLY A 112 -4.80 -29.29 -6.11
N ASP A 113 -6.10 -29.26 -5.80
CA ASP A 113 -7.16 -29.46 -6.79
C ASP A 113 -7.14 -28.27 -7.79
N PRO A 114 -7.21 -28.50 -9.11
CA PRO A 114 -7.38 -27.45 -10.11
C PRO A 114 -8.47 -26.43 -9.77
N GLU A 115 -9.53 -26.85 -9.09
CA GLU A 115 -10.64 -25.97 -8.67
C GLU A 115 -10.21 -24.90 -7.65
N ASN A 116 -9.15 -25.15 -6.87
CA ASN A 116 -8.70 -24.25 -5.79
C ASN A 116 -7.44 -23.45 -6.17
N ILE A 117 -6.87 -23.66 -7.36
CA ILE A 117 -5.63 -22.97 -7.77
C ILE A 117 -5.81 -21.45 -7.76
N VAL A 118 -6.96 -20.96 -8.24
CA VAL A 118 -7.26 -19.52 -8.28
C VAL A 118 -7.37 -18.95 -6.87
N GLU A 119 -8.02 -19.65 -5.95
CA GLU A 119 -8.13 -19.21 -4.55
C GLU A 119 -6.74 -19.14 -3.88
N ASN A 120 -5.87 -20.11 -4.17
CA ASN A 120 -4.49 -20.10 -3.69
C ASN A 120 -3.72 -18.90 -4.24
N TYR A 121 -3.87 -18.56 -5.53
CA TYR A 121 -3.24 -17.36 -6.09
C TYR A 121 -3.74 -16.09 -5.43
N VAL A 122 -5.05 -15.96 -5.21
CA VAL A 122 -5.61 -14.80 -4.49
C VAL A 122 -5.03 -14.70 -3.08
N ALA A 123 -4.95 -15.81 -2.34
CA ALA A 123 -4.40 -15.84 -1.00
C ALA A 123 -2.91 -15.42 -0.96
N PHE A 124 -2.09 -15.91 -1.90
CA PHE A 124 -0.69 -15.49 -2.02
C PHE A 124 -0.55 -14.03 -2.44
N GLY A 125 -1.38 -13.57 -3.38
CA GLY A 125 -1.43 -12.17 -3.77
C GLY A 125 -1.81 -11.27 -2.60
N ASP A 126 -2.70 -11.70 -1.72
CA ASP A 126 -3.02 -10.97 -0.50
C ASP A 126 -1.84 -10.92 0.48
N GLN A 127 -1.08 -12.02 0.64
CA GLN A 127 0.12 -12.03 1.49
C GLN A 127 1.21 -11.08 0.97
N LEU A 128 1.48 -11.07 -0.34
CA LEU A 128 2.44 -10.14 -0.94
C LEU A 128 1.99 -8.67 -0.77
N ALA A 129 0.70 -8.39 -0.93
CA ALA A 129 0.17 -7.05 -0.72
C ALA A 129 0.27 -6.61 0.77
N LEU A 130 0.11 -7.54 1.71
CA LEU A 130 0.27 -7.25 3.14
C LEU A 130 1.74 -7.00 3.52
N LEU A 131 2.70 -7.74 2.95
CA LEU A 131 4.13 -7.46 3.11
C LEU A 131 4.45 -6.01 2.72
N VAL A 132 3.97 -5.57 1.55
CA VAL A 132 4.16 -4.20 1.06
C VAL A 132 3.53 -3.19 2.01
N ALA A 133 2.27 -3.40 2.38
CA ALA A 133 1.53 -2.48 3.25
C ALA A 133 2.17 -2.32 4.63
N ASP A 134 2.80 -3.38 5.16
CA ASP A 134 3.41 -3.39 6.48
C ASP A 134 4.85 -2.83 6.51
N LEU A 135 5.51 -2.72 5.35
CA LEU A 135 6.94 -2.38 5.29
C LEU A 135 7.26 -1.12 4.48
N GLN A 136 6.52 -0.79 3.42
CA GLN A 136 6.96 0.21 2.42
C GLN A 136 7.30 1.58 3.00
N ASP A 137 6.62 2.02 4.06
CA ASP A 137 6.82 3.34 4.68
C ASP A 137 8.14 3.43 5.45
N PHE A 138 8.69 2.29 5.88
CA PHE A 138 9.97 2.20 6.61
C PHE A 138 11.18 2.13 5.67
N TYR A 139 10.96 1.80 4.39
CA TYR A 139 12.01 1.51 3.41
C TYR A 139 11.77 2.30 2.10
N PRO A 140 11.82 3.64 2.15
CA PRO A 140 11.53 4.48 0.99
C PRO A 140 12.51 4.29 -0.18
N ASP A 141 13.74 3.85 0.11
CA ASP A 141 14.77 3.57 -0.91
C ASP A 141 14.46 2.28 -1.70
N ASP A 142 13.63 1.38 -1.15
CA ASP A 142 13.23 0.10 -1.77
C ASP A 142 11.91 0.23 -2.56
N LYS A 143 11.56 1.45 -3.00
CA LYS A 143 10.29 1.73 -3.70
C LYS A 143 10.09 0.83 -4.93
N ASP A 144 11.13 0.62 -5.73
CA ASP A 144 11.03 -0.19 -6.95
C ASP A 144 10.81 -1.67 -6.61
N TYR A 145 11.42 -2.16 -5.53
CA TYR A 145 11.17 -3.49 -4.99
C TYR A 145 9.69 -3.66 -4.60
N PHE A 146 9.13 -2.77 -3.77
CA PHE A 146 7.72 -2.85 -3.35
C PHE A 146 6.74 -2.67 -4.50
N LEU A 147 7.10 -1.87 -5.52
CA LEU A 147 6.31 -1.75 -6.74
C LEU A 147 6.24 -3.08 -7.50
N ALA A 148 7.37 -3.76 -7.67
CA ALA A 148 7.41 -5.06 -8.32
C ALA A 148 6.61 -6.13 -7.54
N ILE A 149 6.74 -6.17 -6.21
CA ILE A 149 5.93 -7.06 -5.35
C ILE A 149 4.44 -6.74 -5.46
N SER A 150 4.05 -5.46 -5.47
CA SER A 150 2.65 -5.06 -5.66
C SER A 150 2.10 -5.50 -7.02
N GLN A 151 2.89 -5.36 -8.08
CA GLN A 151 2.52 -5.84 -9.42
C GLN A 151 2.38 -7.36 -9.47
N ALA A 152 3.24 -8.11 -8.76
CA ALA A 152 3.10 -9.55 -8.62
C ALA A 152 1.81 -9.94 -7.88
N ALA A 153 1.49 -9.23 -6.79
CA ALA A 153 0.26 -9.41 -6.03
C ALA A 153 -1.00 -9.22 -6.91
N ASP A 154 -1.05 -8.14 -7.68
CA ASP A 154 -2.16 -7.85 -8.59
C ASP A 154 -2.28 -8.88 -9.71
N ALA A 155 -1.14 -9.34 -10.26
CA ALA A 155 -1.10 -10.38 -11.27
C ALA A 155 -1.65 -11.72 -10.74
N LEU A 156 -1.26 -12.13 -9.53
CA LEU A 156 -1.82 -13.32 -8.87
C LEU A 156 -3.34 -13.21 -8.67
N LYS A 157 -3.82 -12.09 -8.14
CA LYS A 157 -5.26 -11.84 -7.91
C LYS A 157 -6.06 -11.81 -9.21
N SER A 158 -5.40 -11.45 -10.31
CA SER A 158 -5.98 -11.43 -11.67
C SER A 158 -5.77 -12.74 -12.44
N ASN A 159 -5.27 -13.79 -11.78
CA ASN A 159 -4.98 -15.10 -12.38
C ASN A 159 -4.02 -15.04 -13.59
N ASN A 160 -2.98 -14.20 -13.48
CA ASN A 160 -1.91 -14.07 -14.46
C ASN A 160 -0.57 -14.59 -13.88
N PRO A 161 -0.40 -15.92 -13.72
CA PRO A 161 0.74 -16.51 -13.00
C PRO A 161 2.10 -16.24 -13.65
N ASP A 162 2.16 -16.16 -14.99
CA ASP A 162 3.41 -15.87 -15.71
C ASP A 162 3.90 -14.44 -15.39
N VAL A 163 2.98 -13.47 -15.41
CA VAL A 163 3.30 -12.07 -15.06
C VAL A 163 3.71 -11.98 -13.59
N ALA A 164 3.02 -12.69 -12.70
CA ALA A 164 3.39 -12.73 -11.29
C ALA A 164 4.81 -13.27 -11.09
N LYS A 165 5.17 -14.36 -11.79
CA LYS A 165 6.51 -14.95 -11.73
C LYS A 165 7.59 -13.98 -12.17
N ASP A 166 7.40 -13.34 -13.34
CA ASP A 166 8.35 -12.37 -13.86
C ASP A 166 8.57 -11.21 -12.88
N LYS A 167 7.50 -10.75 -12.23
CA LYS A 167 7.55 -9.66 -11.26
C LYS A 167 8.20 -10.04 -9.93
N ILE A 168 8.04 -11.27 -9.47
CA ILE A 168 8.76 -11.75 -8.28
C ILE A 168 10.26 -11.85 -8.58
N GLU A 169 10.66 -12.35 -9.75
CA GLU A 169 12.08 -12.41 -10.13
C GLU A 169 12.67 -11.01 -10.35
N GLU A 170 11.91 -10.06 -10.91
CA GLU A 170 12.30 -8.65 -10.98
C GLU A 170 12.52 -8.06 -9.57
N ALA A 171 11.59 -8.28 -8.64
CA ALA A 171 11.73 -7.81 -7.26
C ALA A 171 12.99 -8.35 -6.58
N LYS A 172 13.31 -9.64 -6.78
CA LYS A 172 14.52 -10.27 -6.23
C LYS A 172 15.82 -9.62 -6.69
N LEU A 173 15.83 -8.98 -7.86
CA LEU A 173 16.99 -8.26 -8.40
C LEU A 173 17.11 -6.83 -7.88
N LEU A 174 16.01 -6.26 -7.36
CA LEU A 174 15.93 -4.88 -6.89
C LEU A 174 16.28 -4.73 -5.40
N ARG A 175 16.18 -5.82 -4.62
CA ARG A 175 16.59 -5.91 -3.22
C ARG A 175 18.06 -6.32 -3.09
#